data_AF-A0A2G9TMW3-F1
#
_entry.id   AF-A0A2G9TMW3-F1
#
_cell.length_a   1.000
_cell.length_b   1.000
_cell.length_c   1.000
_cell.angle_alpha   90.00
_cell.angle_beta   90.00
_cell.angle_gamma   90.00
#
_symmetry.space_group_name_H-M   'P 1'
#
loop_
_entity.id
_entity.type
_entity.pdbx_description
1 polymer ?
#
loop_
_entity_poly.entity_id
_entity_poly.type
_entity_poly.pdbx_seq_one_letter_code
_entity_poly.pdbx_strand_id
1 'polypeptide(L)'
;WSDNWNDQFIKYATSTRKSSVMSLTIDPPAASIPASGGKSAHTLANGGEAKVILKVKCSNKNDYSLKPVFGFVDSSGNAPLDITRTAGAPKEDKLVIQWAPAPADATDAQAAFPSVPADQIQSLMVPLSAT
;
A
#
# COMPACT_ATOMS: atom_id res chain seq x y z
N TRP A 1 36.23 -20.69 -37.70
CA TRP A 1 35.09 -21.47 -37.20
C TRP A 1 34.84 -20.96 -35.79
N SER A 2 33.99 -19.94 -35.69
CA SER A 2 33.83 -19.13 -34.48
C SER A 2 32.46 -19.43 -33.92
N ASP A 3 32.37 -20.39 -33.01
CA ASP A 3 31.12 -20.77 -32.37
C ASP A 3 30.97 -20.03 -31.02
N ASN A 4 30.29 -18.90 -31.17
CA ASN A 4 29.38 -18.22 -30.25
C ASN A 4 29.26 -18.81 -28.82
N TRP A 5 30.07 -18.29 -27.89
CA TRP A 5 30.01 -18.58 -26.46
C TRP A 5 29.53 -17.36 -25.65
N ASN A 6 28.56 -16.59 -26.17
CA ASN A 6 28.09 -15.39 -25.44
C ASN A 6 26.57 -15.13 -25.49
N ASP A 7 25.77 -15.98 -26.14
CA ASP A 7 24.33 -15.75 -26.31
C ASP A 7 23.45 -16.25 -25.13
N GLN A 8 23.96 -17.07 -24.22
CA GLN A 8 23.15 -17.60 -23.09
C GLN A 8 23.30 -16.85 -21.76
N PHE A 9 24.30 -15.96 -21.61
CA PHE A 9 24.50 -15.19 -20.37
C PHE A 9 23.78 -13.83 -20.36
N ILE A 10 23.28 -13.35 -21.50
CA ILE A 10 22.54 -12.07 -21.60
C ILE A 10 21.01 -12.27 -21.50
N LYS A 11 20.50 -13.49 -21.28
CA LYS A 11 19.08 -13.69 -20.94
C LYS A 11 18.76 -13.49 -19.45
N TYR A 12 19.76 -13.44 -18.58
CA TYR A 12 19.56 -13.31 -17.12
C TYR A 12 20.03 -11.96 -16.54
N ALA A 13 20.70 -11.11 -17.32
CA ALA A 13 21.30 -9.86 -16.83
C ALA A 13 20.40 -8.61 -16.97
N THR A 14 19.18 -8.73 -17.49
CA THR A 14 18.22 -7.62 -17.57
C THR A 14 16.78 -8.12 -17.39
N SER A 15 16.52 -8.80 -16.28
CA SER A 15 15.23 -8.62 -15.61
C SER A 15 15.47 -8.01 -14.24
N THR A 16 16.24 -6.91 -14.23
CA THR A 16 15.84 -5.80 -13.39
C THR A 16 14.47 -5.43 -13.93
N ARG A 17 13.38 -6.03 -13.39
CA ARG A 17 12.09 -5.34 -13.39
C ARG A 17 12.50 -3.94 -12.95
N LYS A 18 12.39 -2.96 -13.86
CA LYS A 18 12.59 -1.55 -13.53
C LYS A 18 11.77 -1.42 -12.27
N SER A 19 12.46 -1.38 -11.12
CA SER A 19 11.88 -1.09 -9.84
C SER A 19 11.57 0.38 -10.00
N SER A 20 10.52 0.66 -10.80
CA SER A 20 9.75 1.87 -10.69
C SER A 20 9.50 1.92 -9.21
N VAL A 21 10.29 2.75 -8.55
CA VAL A 21 10.40 2.79 -7.11
C VAL A 21 8.98 3.08 -6.66
N MET A 22 8.26 2.04 -6.26
CA MET A 22 6.87 2.16 -5.86
C MET A 22 6.89 2.85 -4.51
N SER A 23 6.95 4.17 -4.54
CA SER A 23 7.06 5.00 -3.36
C SER A 23 5.67 5.42 -2.96
N LEU A 24 5.04 4.63 -2.08
CA LEU A 24 3.81 5.07 -1.41
C LEU A 24 4.20 5.65 -0.05
N THR A 25 3.89 6.93 0.15
CA THR A 25 4.03 7.61 1.44
C THR A 25 2.67 7.88 2.03
N ILE A 26 2.62 8.09 3.35
CA ILE A 26 1.42 8.51 4.07
C ILE A 26 1.72 9.75 4.90
N ASP A 27 0.82 10.72 4.85
CA ASP A 27 0.88 11.93 5.67
C ASP A 27 -0.48 12.19 6.33
N PRO A 28 -0.56 12.30 7.67
CA PRO A 28 0.53 12.12 8.64
C PRO A 28 1.06 10.67 8.70
N PRO A 29 2.35 10.44 9.06
CA PRO A 29 2.95 9.11 9.15
C PRO A 29 2.53 8.31 10.39
N ALA A 30 1.79 8.95 11.30
CA ALA A 30 1.27 8.38 12.53
C ALA A 30 -0.13 8.94 12.79
N ALA A 31 -0.98 8.15 13.42
CA ALA A 31 -2.36 8.53 13.72
C ALA A 31 -2.59 8.49 15.23
N SER A 32 -2.93 9.64 15.81
CA SER A 32 -3.33 9.74 17.22
C SER A 32 -4.79 10.16 17.29
N ILE A 33 -5.63 9.31 17.88
CA ILE A 33 -7.08 9.50 17.95
C ILE A 33 -7.53 9.29 19.40
N PRO A 34 -8.44 10.11 19.95
CA PRO A 34 -8.92 9.91 21.31
C PRO A 34 -9.56 8.53 21.52
N ALA A 35 -9.35 7.93 22.69
CA ALA A 35 -10.01 6.68 23.09
C ALA A 35 -11.55 6.82 23.18
N SER A 36 -12.05 8.03 23.40
CA SER A 36 -13.48 8.38 23.34
C SER A 36 -14.07 8.33 21.92
N GLY A 37 -13.24 8.10 20.90
CA GLY A 37 -13.62 8.04 19.49
C GLY A 37 -13.23 9.32 18.73
N GLY A 38 -13.07 9.18 17.42
CA GLY A 38 -12.64 10.28 16.57
C GLY A 38 -12.35 9.86 15.15
N LYS A 39 -11.86 10.82 14.36
CA LYS A 39 -11.45 10.61 12.96
C LYS A 39 -10.06 11.17 12.76
N SER A 40 -9.23 10.46 12.03
CA SER A 40 -7.95 10.93 11.50
C SER A 40 -7.96 10.81 9.99
N ALA A 41 -7.70 11.90 9.31
CA ALA A 41 -7.57 11.94 7.86
C ALA A 41 -6.09 11.85 7.49
N HIS A 42 -5.77 10.94 6.57
CA HIS A 42 -4.44 10.75 6.03
C HIS A 42 -4.48 10.85 4.51
N THR A 43 -3.36 11.20 3.92
CA THR A 43 -3.17 11.26 2.48
C THR A 43 -2.09 10.26 2.11
N LEU A 44 -2.45 9.31 1.25
CA LEU A 44 -1.52 8.39 0.61
C LEU A 44 -1.02 9.04 -0.67
N ALA A 45 0.28 9.26 -0.81
CA ALA A 45 0.87 9.82 -2.02
C ALA A 45 1.69 8.76 -2.74
N ASN A 46 1.38 8.53 -4.02
CA ASN A 46 2.13 7.64 -4.89
C ASN A 46 3.16 8.47 -5.67
N GLY A 47 4.42 8.45 -5.23
CA GLY A 47 5.54 9.06 -5.94
C GLY A 47 6.06 8.23 -7.12
N GLY A 48 5.46 7.07 -7.40
CA GLY A 48 5.85 6.19 -8.49
C GLY A 48 5.32 6.64 -9.86
N GLU A 49 5.92 6.08 -10.91
CA GLU A 49 5.54 6.31 -12.32
C GLU A 49 4.35 5.44 -12.77
N ALA A 50 3.92 4.49 -11.94
CA ALA A 50 2.85 3.54 -12.25
C ALA A 50 1.67 3.67 -11.29
N LYS A 51 0.46 3.37 -11.79
CA LYS A 51 -0.73 3.22 -10.96
C LYS A 51 -0.55 2.04 -10.01
N VAL A 52 -0.85 2.25 -8.74
CA VAL A 52 -0.75 1.20 -7.72
C VAL A 52 -2.12 0.83 -7.17
N ILE A 53 -2.26 -0.43 -6.80
CA ILE A 53 -3.39 -0.96 -6.06
C ILE A 53 -3.00 -1.02 -4.58
N LEU A 54 -3.86 -0.53 -3.70
CA LEU A 54 -3.61 -0.51 -2.26
C LEU A 54 -4.61 -1.36 -1.49
N LYS A 55 -4.15 -1.86 -0.34
CA LYS A 55 -4.95 -2.53 0.67
C LYS A 55 -4.52 -2.06 2.05
N VAL A 56 -5.46 -1.50 2.81
CA VAL A 56 -5.22 -1.04 4.17
C VAL A 56 -5.75 -2.07 5.16
N LYS A 57 -4.93 -2.42 6.15
CA LYS A 57 -5.27 -3.33 7.24
C LYS A 57 -5.00 -2.65 8.58
N CYS A 58 -5.81 -2.93 9.59
CA CYS A 58 -5.55 -2.53 10.97
C CYS A 58 -5.41 -3.79 11.84
N SER A 59 -4.62 -3.73 12.92
CA SER A 59 -4.56 -4.76 13.95
C SER A 59 -5.86 -4.93 14.72
N ASN A 60 -6.67 -3.87 14.84
CA ASN A 60 -7.93 -3.87 15.55
C ASN A 60 -9.07 -3.40 14.64
N LYS A 61 -9.79 -4.37 14.06
CA LYS A 61 -10.92 -4.09 13.16
C LYS A 61 -12.24 -3.84 13.89
N ASN A 62 -12.31 -4.14 15.18
CA ASN A 62 -13.55 -4.00 15.95
C ASN A 62 -13.85 -2.53 16.23
N ASP A 63 -12.79 -1.78 16.55
CA ASP A 63 -12.91 -0.41 16.98
C ASP A 63 -12.45 0.63 15.92
N TYR A 64 -11.78 0.17 14.86
CA TYR A 64 -11.33 1.04 13.77
C TYR A 64 -12.06 0.69 12.47
N SER A 65 -12.63 1.72 11.85
CA SER A 65 -13.17 1.68 10.49
C SER A 65 -12.27 2.48 9.56
N LEU A 66 -11.83 1.85 8.47
CA LEU A 66 -10.93 2.44 7.48
C LEU A 66 -11.68 2.70 6.18
N LYS A 67 -11.48 3.86 5.58
CA LYS A 67 -12.05 4.20 4.27
C LYS A 67 -11.03 4.97 3.43
N PRO A 68 -10.60 4.44 2.27
CA PRO A 68 -10.92 3.14 1.69
C PRO A 68 -10.10 1.99 2.32
N VAL A 69 -10.64 0.76 2.29
CA VAL A 69 -9.88 -0.46 2.63
C VAL A 69 -9.08 -0.95 1.42
N PHE A 70 -9.64 -0.82 0.23
CA PHE A 70 -9.01 -1.11 -1.05
C PHE A 70 -9.19 0.07 -1.98
N GLY A 71 -8.18 0.36 -2.79
CA GLY A 71 -8.27 1.46 -3.74
C GLY A 71 -7.17 1.41 -4.78
N PHE A 72 -7.23 2.38 -5.68
CA PHE A 72 -6.15 2.63 -6.62
C PHE A 72 -5.60 4.04 -6.39
N VAL A 73 -4.31 4.20 -6.63
CA VAL A 73 -3.66 5.51 -6.65
C VAL A 73 -2.94 5.63 -7.98
N ASP A 74 -3.33 6.62 -8.78
CA ASP A 74 -2.67 6.88 -10.06
C ASP A 74 -1.20 7.28 -9.87
N SER A 75 -0.41 7.21 -10.94
CA SER A 75 0.99 7.65 -10.93
C SER A 75 1.10 9.11 -10.52
N SER A 76 2.00 9.45 -9.60
CA SER A 76 2.11 10.80 -9.03
C SER A 76 0.82 11.34 -8.40
N GLY A 77 -0.14 10.44 -8.10
CA GLY A 77 -1.44 10.78 -7.54
C GLY A 77 -1.47 10.71 -6.01
N ASN A 78 -2.60 11.11 -5.46
CA ASN A 78 -2.90 11.01 -4.03
C ASN A 78 -4.26 10.35 -3.80
N ALA A 79 -4.38 9.66 -2.66
CA ALA A 79 -5.62 9.04 -2.22
C ALA A 79 -5.88 9.36 -0.74
N PRO A 80 -7.07 9.85 -0.39
CA PRO A 80 -7.43 10.07 1.01
C PRO A 80 -7.65 8.73 1.71
N LEU A 81 -7.25 8.67 2.99
CA LEU A 81 -7.49 7.56 3.91
C LEU A 81 -8.05 8.11 5.22
N ASP A 82 -9.34 7.85 5.43
CA ASP A 82 -10.04 8.15 6.68
C ASP A 82 -9.96 6.97 7.64
N ILE A 83 -9.46 7.25 8.84
CA ILE A 83 -9.41 6.34 9.96
C ILE A 83 -10.43 6.82 10.99
N THR A 84 -11.49 6.06 11.22
CA THR A 84 -12.48 6.35 12.27
C THR A 84 -12.28 5.39 13.43
N ARG A 85 -12.08 5.91 14.63
CA ARG A 85 -12.04 5.16 15.89
C ARG A 85 -13.39 5.28 16.59
N THR A 86 -13.97 4.17 17.02
CA THR A 86 -15.11 4.16 17.95
C THR A 86 -14.62 4.24 19.39
N ALA A 87 -15.49 4.71 20.29
CA ALA A 87 -15.20 4.76 21.71
C ALA A 87 -14.81 3.37 22.23
N GLY A 88 -13.70 3.27 22.96
CA GLY A 88 -13.20 2.02 23.52
C GLY A 88 -12.03 2.25 24.47
N ALA A 89 -11.39 1.17 24.92
CA ALA A 89 -10.22 1.29 25.78
C ALA A 89 -9.03 1.94 25.05
N PRO A 90 -8.21 2.77 25.74
CA PRO A 90 -6.94 3.23 25.22
C PRO A 90 -6.06 2.05 24.81
N LYS A 91 -5.52 2.09 23.60
CA LYS A 91 -4.73 1.00 23.04
C LYS A 91 -3.83 1.51 21.92
N GLU A 92 -2.61 0.97 21.89
CA GLU A 92 -1.74 1.09 20.73
C GLU A 92 -2.03 -0.03 19.72
N ASP A 93 -2.28 0.38 18.50
CA ASP A 93 -2.60 -0.45 17.36
C ASP A 93 -1.65 -0.12 16.20
N LYS A 94 -1.68 -0.95 15.16
CA LYS A 94 -0.88 -0.74 13.95
C LYS A 94 -1.75 -0.82 12.72
N LEU A 95 -1.52 0.11 11.80
CA LEU A 95 -2.09 0.11 10.47
C LEU A 95 -1.02 -0.32 9.48
N VAL A 96 -1.36 -1.25 8.60
CA VAL A 96 -0.49 -1.80 7.57
C VAL A 96 -1.11 -1.47 6.24
N ILE A 97 -0.46 -0.60 5.48
CA ILE A 97 -0.83 -0.30 4.09
C ILE A 97 0.03 -1.21 3.22
N GLN A 98 -0.61 -2.00 2.38
CA GLN A 98 0.07 -2.82 1.38
C GLN A 98 -0.24 -2.27 0.00
N TRP A 99 0.75 -2.20 -0.89
CA TRP A 99 0.55 -1.75 -2.26
C TRP A 99 1.37 -2.56 -3.24
N ALA A 100 0.91 -2.55 -4.50
CA ALA A 100 1.57 -3.22 -5.61
C ALA A 100 1.20 -2.55 -6.94
N PRO A 101 1.84 -2.90 -8.06
CA PRO A 101 1.43 -2.40 -9.37
C PRO A 101 -0.02 -2.80 -9.65
N ALA A 102 -0.85 -1.85 -10.08
CA ALA A 102 -2.22 -2.16 -10.46
C ALA A 102 -2.23 -2.98 -11.77
N PRO A 103 -2.99 -4.08 -11.86
CA PRO A 103 -3.20 -4.77 -13.12
C PRO A 103 -3.88 -3.83 -14.13
N ALA A 104 -3.47 -3.88 -15.40
CA ALA A 104 -3.94 -2.93 -16.43
C ALA A 104 -5.46 -2.92 -16.62
N ASP A 105 -6.12 -4.06 -16.45
CA ASP A 105 -7.56 -4.24 -16.65
C ASP A 105 -8.36 -4.25 -15.33
N ALA A 106 -7.71 -3.94 -14.20
CA ALA A 106 -8.37 -3.97 -12.91
C ALA A 106 -9.32 -2.77 -12.72
N THR A 107 -10.61 -3.05 -12.67
CA THR A 107 -11.65 -2.08 -12.31
C THR A 107 -12.03 -2.14 -10.83
N ASP A 108 -11.84 -3.30 -10.18
CA ASP A 108 -12.12 -3.51 -8.77
C ASP A 108 -10.84 -3.83 -7.99
N ALA A 109 -10.43 -2.90 -7.12
CA ALA A 109 -9.24 -3.06 -6.29
C ALA A 109 -9.37 -4.22 -5.28
N GLN A 110 -10.58 -4.49 -4.78
CA GLN A 110 -10.79 -5.57 -3.82
C GLN A 110 -10.65 -6.95 -4.48
N ALA A 111 -11.16 -7.09 -5.70
CA ALA A 111 -11.06 -8.33 -6.47
C ALA A 111 -9.66 -8.52 -7.09
N ALA A 112 -8.99 -7.44 -7.49
CA ALA A 112 -7.69 -7.51 -8.15
C ALA A 112 -6.54 -7.72 -7.16
N PHE A 113 -6.58 -7.16 -5.94
CA PHE A 113 -5.46 -7.26 -5.00
C PHE A 113 -5.02 -8.70 -4.67
N PRO A 114 -5.92 -9.68 -4.48
CA PRO A 114 -5.54 -11.09 -4.29
C PRO A 114 -4.80 -11.74 -5.46
N SER A 115 -4.97 -11.22 -6.69
CA SER A 115 -4.29 -11.73 -7.88
C SER A 115 -2.85 -11.21 -8.02
N VAL A 116 -2.47 -10.21 -7.21
CA VAL A 116 -1.13 -9.63 -7.23
C VAL A 116 -0.13 -10.64 -6.64
N PRO A 117 0.99 -10.91 -7.35
CA PRO A 117 2.07 -11.73 -6.82
C PRO A 117 2.69 -11.17 -5.53
N ALA A 118 2.89 -12.01 -4.52
CA ALA A 118 3.37 -11.57 -3.20
C ALA A 118 4.78 -10.94 -3.23
N ASP A 119 5.61 -11.30 -4.21
CA ASP A 119 6.93 -10.68 -4.46
C ASP A 119 6.84 -9.22 -4.89
N GLN A 120 5.67 -8.77 -5.35
CA GLN A 120 5.42 -7.39 -5.79
C GLN A 120 4.71 -6.56 -4.71
N ILE A 121 4.23 -7.17 -3.63
CA ILE A 121 3.50 -6.46 -2.58
C ILE A 121 4.51 -5.83 -1.62
N GLN A 122 4.46 -4.51 -1.53
CA GLN A 122 5.17 -3.72 -0.53
C GLN A 122 4.25 -3.39 0.65
N SER A 123 4.83 -3.04 1.80
CA SER A 123 4.05 -2.68 2.99
C SER A 123 4.69 -1.56 3.80
N LEU A 124 3.83 -0.70 4.37
CA LEU A 124 4.17 0.38 5.27
C LEU A 124 3.38 0.19 6.56
N MET A 125 4.07 0.27 7.68
CA MET A 125 3.47 0.26 9.00
C MET A 125 3.30 1.68 9.51
N VAL A 126 2.10 1.99 9.99
CA VAL A 126 1.70 3.28 10.54
C VAL A 126 1.23 3.03 11.97
N PRO A 127 1.86 3.66 12.98
CA PRO A 127 1.41 3.53 14.36
C PRO A 127 0.06 4.23 14.56
N LEU A 128 -0.85 3.54 15.25
CA LEU A 128 -2.15 4.04 15.68
C LEU A 128 -2.17 4.13 17.21
N SER A 129 -2.23 5.33 17.77
CA SER A 129 -2.37 5.51 19.22
C SER A 129 -3.80 5.95 19.56
N ALA A 130 -4.50 5.13 20.35
CA ALA A 130 -5.73 5.54 21.03
C ALA A 130 -5.43 5.87 22.50
N THR A 131 -5.50 7.15 22.84
CA THR A 131 -5.25 7.66 24.21
C THR A 131 -6.43 8.47 24.73
#